data_AF-A0A1B6CVK7-F1
#
_entry.id   AF-A0A1B6CVK7-F1
#
_cell.length_a   1.000
_cell.length_b   1.000
_cell.length_c   1.000
_cell.angle_alpha   90.00
_cell.angle_beta   90.00
_cell.angle_gamma   90.00
#
_symmetry.space_group_name_H-M   'P 1'
#
loop_
_entity.id
_entity.type
_entity.pdbx_description
1 polymer ?
#
loop_
_entity_poly.entity_id
_entity_poly.type
_entity_poly.pdbx_seq_one_letter_code
_entity_poly.pdbx_strand_id
1 'polypeptide(L)'
;FIKNLRKKLIDFLSLIEFELDFSEENYNIINYLEFKKLLDNIIKKLKDLIKSFKIGNALKNGISVSIIGCPNVGKSTLFNKLLKYERSIVSNMAGTTRNYIEDSLIINGIKYRFIDTAGLNNKTKNYIEKLGIKKTYSNIKKSDIILYVFDNFNKK
;
A
#
# COMPACT_ATOMS: atom_id res chain seq x y z
N PHE A 1 -21.00 -0.75 -9.38
CA PHE A 1 -20.06 -0.86 -10.52
C PHE A 1 -19.66 -2.30 -10.84
N ILE A 2 -18.93 -3.01 -9.98
CA ILE A 2 -18.42 -4.39 -10.24
C ILE A 2 -19.53 -5.37 -10.64
N LYS A 3 -20.68 -5.36 -9.94
CA LYS A 3 -21.84 -6.22 -10.28
C LYS A 3 -22.34 -6.01 -11.72
N ASN A 4 -22.38 -4.77 -12.19
CA ASN A 4 -22.81 -4.42 -13.54
C ASN A 4 -21.78 -4.91 -14.59
N LEU A 5 -20.49 -4.75 -14.29
CA LEU A 5 -19.42 -5.23 -15.16
C LEU A 5 -19.42 -6.75 -15.31
N ARG A 6 -19.62 -7.46 -14.20
CA ARG A 6 -19.78 -8.93 -14.18
C ARG A 6 -20.98 -9.36 -15.01
N LYS A 7 -22.12 -8.68 -14.87
CA LYS A 7 -23.32 -8.98 -15.67
C LYS A 7 -23.04 -8.89 -17.17
N LYS A 8 -22.44 -7.79 -17.63
CA LYS A 8 -22.09 -7.60 -19.05
C LYS A 8 -21.14 -8.66 -19.62
N LEU A 9 -20.20 -9.14 -18.80
CA LEU A 9 -19.28 -10.22 -19.21
C LEU A 9 -19.99 -11.57 -19.29
N ILE A 10 -20.93 -11.86 -18.38
CA ILE A 10 -21.75 -13.07 -18.42
C ILE A 10 -22.67 -13.05 -19.64
N ASP A 11 -23.39 -11.95 -19.87
CA ASP A 11 -24.27 -11.79 -21.02
C ASP A 11 -23.50 -12.02 -22.35
N PHE A 12 -22.26 -11.54 -22.43
CA PHE A 12 -21.40 -11.77 -23.58
C PHE A 12 -20.89 -13.22 -23.70
N LEU A 13 -20.51 -13.86 -22.58
CA LEU A 13 -20.11 -15.26 -22.59
C LEU A 13 -21.22 -16.15 -23.14
N SER A 14 -22.47 -15.89 -22.76
CA SER A 14 -23.64 -16.62 -23.28
C SER A 14 -23.82 -16.44 -24.79
N LEU A 15 -23.45 -15.28 -25.36
CA LEU A 15 -23.49 -15.05 -26.80
C LEU A 15 -22.37 -15.82 -27.54
N ILE A 16 -21.17 -15.93 -26.96
CA ILE A 16 -20.09 -16.76 -27.51
C ILE A 16 -20.48 -18.24 -27.50
N GLU A 17 -21.00 -18.72 -26.37
CA GLU A 17 -21.43 -20.12 -26.24
C GLU A 17 -22.47 -20.45 -27.31
N PHE A 18 -23.46 -19.56 -27.49
CA PHE A 18 -24.46 -19.70 -28.55
C PHE A 18 -23.83 -19.69 -29.96
N GLU A 19 -22.91 -18.78 -30.30
CA GLU A 19 -22.27 -18.79 -31.62
C GLU A 19 -21.45 -20.06 -31.89
N LEU A 20 -20.81 -20.63 -30.87
CA LEU A 20 -20.06 -21.88 -30.98
C LEU A 20 -21.00 -23.08 -31.21
N ASP A 21 -22.11 -23.14 -30.48
CA ASP A 21 -23.09 -24.22 -30.55
C ASP A 21 -23.85 -24.25 -31.90
N PHE A 22 -23.96 -23.11 -32.60
CA PHE A 22 -24.69 -22.97 -33.87
C PHE A 22 -23.80 -22.56 -35.05
N SER A 23 -22.49 -22.83 -34.97
CA SER A 23 -21.47 -22.40 -35.94
C SER A 23 -21.67 -22.89 -37.39
N GLU A 24 -22.49 -23.92 -37.61
CA GLU A 24 -22.81 -24.45 -38.96
C GLU A 24 -23.86 -23.61 -39.72
N GLU A 25 -24.61 -22.75 -39.04
CA GLU A 25 -25.76 -22.04 -39.62
C GLU A 25 -25.41 -20.67 -40.27
N ASN A 26 -24.13 -20.26 -40.29
CA ASN A 26 -23.65 -19.00 -40.89
C ASN A 26 -24.36 -17.71 -40.39
N TYR A 27 -24.88 -17.71 -39.16
CA TYR A 27 -25.37 -16.47 -38.53
C TYR A 27 -24.21 -15.71 -37.88
N ASN A 28 -23.87 -14.52 -38.39
CA ASN A 28 -22.96 -13.59 -37.70
C ASN A 28 -23.70 -12.94 -36.51
N ILE A 29 -23.78 -13.66 -35.40
CA ILE A 29 -24.54 -13.24 -34.21
C ILE A 29 -23.73 -12.24 -33.36
N ILE A 30 -22.40 -12.41 -33.29
CA ILE A 30 -21.53 -11.56 -32.48
C ILE A 30 -20.99 -10.37 -33.26
N ASN A 31 -21.27 -9.17 -32.75
CA ASN A 31 -20.59 -7.95 -33.17
C ASN A 31 -19.24 -7.79 -32.43
N TYR A 32 -18.17 -8.39 -32.98
CA TYR A 32 -16.82 -8.31 -32.43
C TYR A 32 -16.32 -6.87 -32.20
N LEU A 33 -16.79 -5.91 -33.00
CA LEU A 33 -16.40 -4.51 -32.87
C LEU A 33 -17.02 -3.87 -31.61
N GLU A 34 -18.27 -4.18 -31.33
CA GLU A 34 -18.96 -3.70 -30.14
C GLU A 34 -18.42 -4.36 -28.87
N PHE A 35 -18.07 -5.65 -28.96
CA PHE A 35 -17.40 -6.35 -27.87
C PHE A 35 -16.03 -5.76 -27.55
N LYS A 36 -15.20 -5.50 -28.56
CA LYS A 36 -13.90 -4.87 -28.37
C LYS A 36 -14.03 -3.52 -27.66
N LYS A 37 -15.01 -2.69 -28.07
CA LYS A 37 -15.33 -1.42 -27.38
C LYS A 37 -15.74 -1.63 -25.92
N LEU A 38 -16.52 -2.67 -25.61
CA LEU A 38 -16.89 -3.00 -24.25
C LEU A 38 -15.67 -3.37 -23.40
N LEU A 39 -14.79 -4.24 -23.92
CA LEU A 39 -13.55 -4.63 -23.26
C LEU A 39 -12.64 -3.44 -23.00
N ASP A 40 -12.42 -2.58 -24.00
CA ASP A 40 -11.57 -1.39 -23.85
C ASP A 40 -12.10 -0.46 -22.75
N ASN A 41 -13.41 -0.27 -22.69
CA ASN A 41 -14.07 0.52 -21.64
C ASN A 41 -13.92 -0.13 -20.25
N ILE A 42 -14.02 -1.45 -20.15
CA ILE A 42 -13.82 -2.20 -18.90
C ILE A 42 -12.38 -2.02 -18.42
N ILE A 43 -11.40 -2.26 -19.31
CA ILE A 43 -9.97 -2.13 -19.00
C ILE A 43 -9.66 -0.71 -18.55
N LYS A 44 -10.17 0.30 -19.24
CA LYS A 44 -9.99 1.71 -18.85
C LYS A 44 -10.49 1.97 -17.43
N LYS A 45 -11.72 1.56 -17.11
CA LYS A 45 -12.27 1.77 -15.76
C LYS A 45 -11.53 0.99 -14.68
N LEU A 46 -11.05 -0.22 -14.98
CA LEU A 46 -10.22 -0.99 -14.05
C LEU A 46 -8.88 -0.29 -13.80
N LYS A 47 -8.24 0.27 -14.83
CA LYS A 47 -7.02 1.07 -14.68
C LYS A 47 -7.25 2.29 -13.79
N ASP A 48 -8.36 2.99 -13.95
CA ASP A 48 -8.70 4.15 -13.12
C ASP A 48 -8.90 3.75 -11.64
N LEU A 49 -9.58 2.62 -11.40
CA LEU A 49 -9.75 2.07 -10.04
C LEU A 49 -8.40 1.68 -9.41
N ILE A 50 -7.55 0.96 -10.16
CA ILE A 50 -6.20 0.59 -9.70
C ILE A 50 -5.37 1.85 -9.39
N LYS A 51 -5.44 2.87 -10.24
CA LYS A 51 -4.72 4.13 -10.03
C LYS A 51 -5.19 4.84 -8.76
N SER A 52 -6.50 4.84 -8.50
CA SER A 52 -7.09 5.42 -7.29
C SER A 52 -6.79 4.63 -6.02
N PHE A 53 -6.42 3.34 -6.14
CA PHE A 53 -6.17 2.46 -4.99
C PHE A 53 -5.06 3.00 -4.10
N LYS A 54 -3.95 3.53 -4.65
CA LYS A 54 -2.85 4.05 -3.83
C LYS A 54 -3.31 5.17 -2.89
N ILE A 55 -4.13 6.08 -3.41
CA ILE A 55 -4.69 7.20 -2.63
C ILE A 55 -5.73 6.69 -1.62
N GLY A 56 -6.66 5.85 -2.06
CA GLY A 56 -7.68 5.27 -1.18
C GLY A 56 -7.08 4.43 -0.06
N ASN A 57 -6.02 3.67 -0.35
CA ASN A 57 -5.28 2.88 0.63
C ASN A 57 -4.55 3.78 1.64
N ALA A 58 -3.90 4.85 1.17
CA ALA A 58 -3.27 5.83 2.05
C ALA A 58 -4.29 6.53 2.97
N LEU A 59 -5.48 6.87 2.49
CA LEU A 59 -6.54 7.46 3.32
C LEU A 59 -7.13 6.45 4.32
N LYS A 60 -7.41 5.22 3.88
CA LYS A 60 -8.07 4.20 4.71
C LYS A 60 -7.13 3.61 5.77
N ASN A 61 -5.94 3.21 5.34
CA ASN A 61 -5.01 2.47 6.20
C ASN A 61 -3.93 3.40 6.76
N GLY A 62 -3.56 4.46 6.04
CA GLY A 62 -2.41 5.33 6.30
C GLY A 62 -1.23 5.01 5.38
N ILE A 63 -0.21 5.85 5.41
CA ILE A 63 1.07 5.68 4.71
C ILE A 63 2.07 4.98 5.65
N SER A 64 2.64 3.85 5.27
CA SER A 64 3.65 3.17 6.08
C SER A 64 5.03 3.83 5.94
N VAL A 65 5.66 4.16 7.07
CA VAL A 65 6.98 4.79 7.14
C VAL A 65 7.92 3.91 7.95
N SER A 66 8.99 3.42 7.33
CA SER A 66 10.08 2.75 8.07
C SER A 66 11.19 3.75 8.39
N ILE A 67 11.53 3.89 9.67
CA ILE A 67 12.72 4.65 10.10
C ILE A 67 13.89 3.68 10.20
N ILE A 68 14.89 3.83 9.35
CA ILE A 68 16.06 2.95 9.27
C ILE A 68 17.36 3.72 9.50
N GLY A 69 18.45 3.01 9.80
CA GLY A 69 19.76 3.61 10.06
C GLY A 69 20.60 2.77 11.02
N CYS A 70 21.90 3.06 11.13
CA CYS A 70 22.80 2.35 12.04
C CYS A 70 22.34 2.47 13.51
N PRO A 71 22.72 1.54 14.41
CA PRO A 71 22.50 1.72 15.85
C PRO A 71 23.00 3.08 16.33
N ASN A 72 22.31 3.66 17.32
CA ASN A 72 22.69 4.91 17.99
C ASN A 72 22.72 6.20 17.15
N VAL A 73 22.34 6.19 15.86
CA VAL A 73 22.23 7.41 15.01
C VAL A 73 21.06 8.34 15.35
N GLY A 74 20.41 8.16 16.51
CA GLY A 74 19.31 9.02 16.95
C GLY A 74 17.91 8.68 16.41
N LYS A 75 17.69 7.49 15.80
CA LYS A 75 16.37 7.05 15.32
C LYS A 75 15.25 7.20 16.35
N SER A 76 15.45 6.66 17.56
CA SER A 76 14.47 6.72 18.64
C SER A 76 14.24 8.14 19.14
N THR A 77 15.27 8.99 19.12
CA THR A 77 15.16 10.41 19.47
C THR A 77 14.31 11.17 18.46
N LEU A 78 14.54 10.95 17.17
CA LEU A 78 13.74 11.53 16.09
C LEU A 78 12.28 11.07 16.18
N PHE A 79 12.07 9.77 16.33
CA PHE A 79 10.74 9.17 16.44
C PHE A 79 9.94 9.75 17.62
N ASN A 80 10.55 9.81 18.81
CA ASN A 80 9.92 10.38 19.99
C ASN A 80 9.61 11.87 19.83
N LYS A 81 10.47 12.64 19.15
CA LYS A 81 10.20 14.06 18.88
C LYS A 81 9.01 14.25 17.93
N LEU A 82 8.95 13.46 16.86
CA LEU A 82 7.84 13.49 15.89
C LEU A 82 6.49 13.21 16.57
N LEU A 83 6.44 12.18 17.41
CA LEU A 83 5.22 11.83 18.16
C LEU A 83 4.80 12.90 19.17
N LYS A 84 5.76 13.50 19.88
CA LYS A 84 5.47 14.52 20.90
C LYS A 84 4.99 15.84 20.31
N TYR A 85 5.56 16.27 19.19
CA TYR A 85 5.13 17.49 18.50
C TYR A 85 3.66 17.41 18.08
N GLU A 86 3.24 16.29 17.48
CA GLU A 86 1.83 16.18 17.04
C GLU A 86 0.86 15.91 18.18
N ARG A 87 1.22 15.11 19.20
CA ARG A 87 0.37 14.92 20.38
C ARG A 87 -0.03 16.23 21.07
N SER A 88 0.80 17.29 20.95
CA SER A 88 0.49 18.63 21.45
C SER A 88 -0.56 19.39 20.61
N ILE A 89 -0.71 19.06 19.33
CA ILE A 89 -1.61 19.72 18.38
C ILE A 89 -2.97 19.02 18.32
N VAL A 90 -3.03 17.70 18.48
CA VAL A 90 -4.29 16.90 18.37
C VAL A 90 -5.02 16.73 19.71
N SER A 91 -4.55 17.37 20.80
CA SER A 91 -5.22 17.31 22.10
C SER A 91 -6.46 18.21 22.15
N ASN A 92 -7.63 17.65 21.81
CA ASN A 92 -8.93 18.02 22.42
C ASN A 92 -10.07 17.00 22.21
N MET A 93 -9.84 15.79 21.65
CA MET A 93 -10.91 14.78 21.50
C MET A 93 -10.52 13.43 22.11
N ALA A 94 -11.16 13.11 23.24
CA ALA A 94 -11.11 11.79 23.87
C ALA A 94 -11.87 10.77 23.01
N GLY A 95 -11.24 9.63 22.67
CA GLY A 95 -11.99 8.47 22.16
C GLY A 95 -11.38 7.64 21.02
N THR A 96 -10.22 7.96 20.44
CA THR A 96 -9.68 7.12 19.36
C THR A 96 -8.82 5.96 19.90
N THR A 97 -9.15 4.75 19.46
CA THR A 97 -8.58 3.46 19.89
C THR A 97 -7.05 3.42 19.85
N ARG A 98 -6.44 3.37 21.05
CA ARG A 98 -5.00 3.17 21.28
C ARG A 98 -4.63 1.70 21.05
N ASN A 99 -4.09 1.37 19.87
CA ASN A 99 -3.42 0.09 19.66
C ASN A 99 -1.90 0.25 19.77
N TYR A 100 -1.33 -0.45 20.74
CA TYR A 100 0.01 -0.26 21.33
C TYR A 100 1.21 -0.80 20.52
N ILE A 101 1.09 -1.05 19.19
CA ILE A 101 2.14 -1.77 18.44
C ILE A 101 2.62 -1.04 17.16
N GLU A 102 1.91 -0.02 16.69
CA GLU A 102 2.36 0.86 15.59
C GLU A 102 1.95 2.29 15.94
N ASP A 103 2.91 3.12 16.34
CA ASP A 103 2.62 4.52 16.65
C ASP A 103 2.40 5.27 15.31
N SER A 104 1.37 6.12 15.27
CA SER A 104 0.96 6.82 14.05
C SER A 104 0.75 8.30 14.30
N LEU A 105 1.06 9.10 13.30
CA LEU A 105 0.89 10.56 13.28
C LEU A 105 -0.13 10.96 12.21
N ILE A 106 -0.74 12.13 12.34
CA ILE A 106 -1.66 12.70 11.35
C ILE A 106 -1.08 14.03 10.87
N ILE A 107 -0.43 14.00 9.70
CA ILE A 107 0.11 15.19 9.05
C ILE A 107 -0.90 15.62 7.99
N ASN A 108 -1.44 16.84 8.10
CA ASN A 108 -2.40 17.41 7.15
C ASN A 108 -3.61 16.50 6.85
N GLY A 109 -4.12 15.82 7.89
CA GLY A 109 -5.27 14.91 7.76
C GLY A 109 -4.94 13.52 7.19
N ILE A 110 -3.67 13.23 6.87
CA ILE A 110 -3.22 11.93 6.39
C ILE A 110 -2.54 11.16 7.52
N LYS A 111 -2.95 9.92 7.75
CA LYS A 111 -2.35 9.03 8.75
C LYS A 111 -1.02 8.47 8.25
N TYR A 112 0.05 8.64 9.00
CA TYR A 112 1.35 8.02 8.78
C TYR A 112 1.60 6.99 9.87
N ARG A 113 1.80 5.72 9.50
CA ARG A 113 2.09 4.62 10.43
C ARG A 113 3.57 4.35 10.44
N PHE A 114 4.19 4.49 11.60
CA PHE A 114 5.62 4.29 11.75
C PHE A 114 5.90 2.85 12.16
N ILE A 115 6.75 2.20 11.39
CA ILE A 115 7.21 0.85 11.66
C ILE A 115 8.58 0.99 12.31
N ASP A 116 8.69 0.64 13.59
CA ASP A 116 9.98 0.62 14.26
C ASP A 116 10.86 -0.47 13.63
N THR A 117 12.09 -0.10 13.29
CA THR A 117 13.08 -1.02 12.72
C THR A 117 14.31 -1.07 13.61
N ALA A 118 14.83 -2.28 13.82
CA ALA A 118 16.10 -2.46 14.54
C ALA A 118 17.23 -1.75 13.77
N GLY A 119 18.24 -1.24 14.49
CA GLY A 119 19.39 -0.61 13.83
C GLY A 119 20.10 -1.56 12.85
N LEU A 120 20.39 -1.06 11.65
CA LEU A 120 21.13 -1.82 10.63
C LEU A 120 22.61 -1.91 11.03
N ASN A 121 23.06 -3.07 11.51
CA ASN A 121 24.47 -3.32 11.80
C ASN A 121 24.99 -4.52 10.99
N ASN A 122 25.80 -4.28 9.96
CA ASN A 122 26.24 -5.34 9.03
C ASN A 122 27.38 -6.22 9.57
N LYS A 123 27.88 -6.00 10.79
CA LYS A 123 29.06 -6.69 11.35
C LYS A 123 28.77 -7.64 12.51
N THR A 124 27.50 -7.90 12.84
CA THR A 124 27.13 -8.60 14.07
C THR A 124 27.07 -10.12 13.94
N LYS A 125 27.71 -10.82 14.89
CA LYS A 125 27.70 -12.30 15.01
C LYS A 125 26.48 -12.83 15.78
N ASN A 126 25.72 -11.96 16.44
CA ASN A 126 24.58 -12.34 17.28
C ASN A 126 23.35 -12.75 16.43
N TYR A 127 22.77 -13.91 16.75
CA TYR A 127 21.60 -14.46 16.04
C TYR A 127 20.37 -13.54 16.14
N ILE A 128 20.16 -12.91 17.30
CA ILE A 128 19.03 -12.01 17.54
C ILE A 128 19.12 -10.76 16.66
N GLU A 129 20.32 -10.20 16.47
CA GLU A 129 20.53 -9.03 15.62
C GLU A 129 20.37 -9.37 14.12
N LYS A 130 20.79 -10.57 13.69
CA LYS A 130 20.53 -11.04 12.31
C LYS A 130 19.04 -11.17 12.02
N LEU A 131 18.24 -11.63 12.98
CA LEU A 131 16.77 -11.64 12.87
C LEU A 131 16.21 -10.21 12.79
N GLY A 132 16.76 -9.29 13.58
CA GLY A 132 16.41 -7.86 13.52
C GLY A 132 16.67 -7.22 12.15
N ILE A 133 17.81 -7.54 11.52
CA ILE A 133 18.16 -7.06 10.18
C ILE A 133 17.22 -7.64 9.12
N LYS A 134 16.94 -8.95 9.15
CA LYS A 134 15.97 -9.58 8.22
C LYS A 134 14.58 -8.96 8.35
N LYS A 135 14.13 -8.70 9.58
CA LYS A 135 12.85 -8.03 9.85
C LYS A 135 12.85 -6.58 9.30
N THR A 136 13.96 -5.87 9.46
CA THR A 136 14.13 -4.51 8.91
C THR A 136 14.02 -4.50 7.38
N TYR A 137 14.69 -5.42 6.68
CA TYR A 137 14.55 -5.53 5.22
C TYR A 137 13.13 -5.91 4.76
N SER A 138 12.43 -6.75 5.53
CA SER A 138 11.02 -7.07 5.26
C SER A 138 10.13 -5.84 5.42
N ASN A 139 10.37 -5.02 6.46
CA ASN A 139 9.64 -3.79 6.71
C ASN A 139 9.90 -2.73 5.64
N ILE A 140 11.16 -2.58 5.20
CA ILE A 140 11.55 -1.71 4.08
C ILE A 140 10.73 -2.03 2.83
N LYS A 141 10.61 -3.32 2.46
CA LYS A 141 9.85 -3.75 1.27
C LYS A 141 8.35 -3.46 1.36
N LYS A 142 7.80 -3.34 2.57
CA LYS A 142 6.38 -3.08 2.83
C LYS A 142 6.08 -1.60 3.10
N SER A 143 7.11 -0.75 3.11
CA SER A 143 6.94 0.66 3.46
C SER A 143 6.69 1.50 2.23
N ASP A 144 5.71 2.40 2.33
CA ASP A 144 5.46 3.41 1.31
C ASP A 144 6.58 4.47 1.31
N ILE A 145 7.16 4.76 2.48
CA ILE A 145 8.24 5.73 2.68
C ILE A 145 9.34 5.12 3.55
N ILE A 146 10.60 5.41 3.19
CA ILE A 146 11.78 5.05 3.98
C ILE A 146 12.43 6.34 4.48
N LEU A 147 12.55 6.47 5.80
CA LEU A 147 13.30 7.54 6.45
C LEU A 147 14.65 7.01 6.91
N TYR A 148 15.71 7.28 6.14
CA TYR A 148 17.07 6.89 6.48
C TYR A 148 17.74 7.94 7.36
N VAL A 149 18.07 7.56 8.59
CA VAL A 149 18.74 8.42 9.58
C VAL A 149 20.20 8.02 9.68
N PHE A 150 21.08 9.01 9.55
CA PHE A 150 22.51 8.85 9.74
C PHE A 150 23.02 9.97 10.64
N ASP A 151 24.10 9.68 11.36
CA ASP A 151 24.77 10.65 12.20
C ASP A 151 25.95 11.27 11.42
N ASN A 152 26.08 12.60 11.48
CA ASN A 152 27.14 13.34 10.80
C ASN A 152 28.45 13.39 11.61
N PHE A 153 28.50 12.78 12.81
CA PHE A 153 29.69 12.80 13.67
C PHE A 153 30.81 11.80 13.29
N ASN A 154 30.70 11.08 12.18
CA ASN A 154 31.81 10.25 11.67
C ASN A 154 32.49 10.89 10.46
N LYS A 155 33.42 11.82 10.74
CA LYS A 155 34.60 11.97 9.88
C LYS A 155 35.46 10.70 10.04
N LYS A 156 35.49 9.84 9.02
CA LYS A 156 36.64 9.06 8.57
C LYS A 156 36.35 8.41 7.24
#